data_AF-A0A662R1C9-F1
#
_entry.id   AF-A0A662R1C9-F1
#
_cell.length_a   1.000
_cell.length_b   1.000
_cell.length_c   1.000
_cell.angle_alpha   90.00
_cell.angle_beta   90.00
_cell.angle_gamma   90.00
#
_symmetry.space_group_name_H-M   'P 1'
#
loop_
_entity.id
_entity.type
_entity.pdbx_description
1 polymer ?
#
loop_
_entity_poly.entity_id
_entity_poly.type
_entity_poly.pdbx_seq_one_letter_code
_entity_poly.pdbx_strand_id
1 'polypeptide(L)'
;MHERCDEWMITDDTIFALLTLVSILELNRVDRKDIARRMREARVERIGPTTKRVLEEYECNPDFIPTSGTTDGAAMRSPPIGLLFDDKEDVIETSIRVALVTHGTNIAIAGACAVACAVWACLAGRDPIAEGIDGAREIEKRGCGSEHSGTLLSYLIERAVEMSAEYEYIDAIRFFGGGIETREAVPCVFFMLAKHLSFEECVS
;
A
#
# COMPACT_ATOMS: atom_id res chain seq x y z
N MET A 1 -9.73 36.63 20.32
CA MET A 1 -10.38 35.40 19.83
C MET A 1 -9.49 34.79 18.78
N HIS A 2 -8.70 33.77 19.13
CA HIS A 2 -8.07 32.88 18.15
C HIS A 2 -9.11 31.82 17.84
N GLU A 3 -9.77 31.91 16.68
CA GLU A 3 -10.79 30.96 16.28
C GLU A 3 -10.17 29.86 15.41
N ARG A 4 -10.22 28.64 15.97
CA ARG A 4 -10.15 27.31 15.35
C ARG A 4 -8.89 26.99 14.54
N CYS A 5 -8.02 26.15 15.14
CA CYS A 5 -7.20 25.22 14.37
C CYS A 5 -8.10 24.46 13.41
N ASP A 6 -7.74 24.44 12.13
CA ASP A 6 -8.36 23.61 11.11
C ASP A 6 -8.44 22.16 11.61
N GLU A 7 -9.63 21.55 11.61
CA GLU A 7 -9.80 20.13 11.92
C GLU A 7 -9.02 19.31 10.88
N TRP A 8 -8.06 18.50 11.32
CA TRP A 8 -7.39 17.51 10.48
C TRP A 8 -8.43 16.50 9.97
N MET A 9 -8.85 16.64 8.71
CA MET A 9 -9.75 15.69 8.07
C MET A 9 -8.95 14.48 7.56
N ILE A 10 -9.40 13.28 7.91
CA ILE A 10 -8.84 12.04 7.35
C ILE A 10 -9.26 11.88 5.89
N THR A 11 -8.37 11.30 5.07
CA THR A 11 -8.56 11.10 3.63
C THR A 11 -9.02 9.68 3.29
N ASP A 12 -9.14 9.40 1.99
CA ASP A 12 -9.44 8.06 1.48
C ASP A 12 -8.43 7.00 1.94
N ASP A 13 -7.16 7.33 2.16
CA ASP A 13 -6.14 6.46 2.74
C ASP A 13 -6.62 5.79 4.04
N THR A 14 -7.01 6.61 5.01
CA THR A 14 -7.44 6.15 6.34
C THR A 14 -8.79 5.46 6.26
N ILE A 15 -9.73 6.03 5.53
CA ILE A 15 -11.09 5.50 5.42
C ILE A 15 -11.06 4.11 4.77
N PHE A 16 -10.32 3.94 3.68
CA PHE A 16 -10.23 2.66 2.98
C PHE A 16 -9.43 1.61 3.76
N ALA A 17 -8.37 2.01 4.49
CA ALA A 17 -7.66 1.12 5.38
C ALA A 17 -8.60 0.55 6.48
N LEU A 18 -9.37 1.42 7.14
CA LEU A 18 -10.29 1.01 8.20
C LEU A 18 -11.45 0.16 7.67
N LEU A 19 -12.06 0.52 6.54
CA LEU A 19 -13.14 -0.27 5.96
C LEU A 19 -12.69 -1.67 5.52
N THR A 20 -11.47 -1.78 5.01
CA THR A 20 -10.83 -3.06 4.68
C THR A 20 -10.67 -3.90 5.95
N LEU A 21 -10.08 -3.31 6.99
CA LEU A 21 -9.86 -3.98 8.27
C LEU A 21 -11.18 -4.46 8.89
N VAL A 22 -12.19 -3.58 8.97
CA VAL A 22 -13.50 -3.91 9.55
C VAL A 22 -14.16 -5.05 8.78
N SER A 23 -14.11 -5.04 7.44
CA SER A 23 -14.65 -6.13 6.62
C SER A 23 -13.98 -7.47 6.93
N ILE A 24 -12.64 -7.49 7.00
CA ILE A 24 -11.87 -8.71 7.31
C ILE A 24 -12.23 -9.24 8.70
N LEU A 25 -12.31 -8.36 9.71
CA LEU A 25 -12.62 -8.75 11.08
C LEU A 25 -14.05 -9.26 11.24
N GLU A 26 -15.03 -8.61 10.60
CA GLU A 26 -16.44 -9.03 10.70
C GLU A 26 -16.73 -10.34 9.96
N LEU A 27 -16.04 -10.58 8.83
CA LEU A 27 -16.27 -11.77 8.00
C LEU A 27 -15.26 -12.90 8.26
N ASN A 28 -14.23 -12.64 9.07
CA ASN A 28 -13.11 -13.54 9.34
C ASN A 28 -12.45 -14.09 8.05
N ARG A 29 -12.43 -13.28 6.98
CA ARG A 29 -11.84 -13.59 5.67
C ARG A 29 -11.76 -12.31 4.84
N VAL A 30 -10.86 -12.28 3.86
CA VAL A 30 -10.93 -11.26 2.81
C VAL A 30 -12.12 -11.55 1.89
N ASP A 31 -13.13 -10.70 1.92
CA ASP A 31 -14.26 -10.72 0.99
C ASP A 31 -14.18 -9.47 0.10
N ARG A 32 -13.61 -9.62 -1.10
CA ARG A 32 -13.34 -8.50 -2.01
C ARG A 32 -14.61 -7.74 -2.38
N LYS A 33 -15.75 -8.43 -2.48
CA LYS A 33 -17.05 -7.83 -2.79
C LYS A 33 -17.52 -6.94 -1.63
N ASP A 34 -17.41 -7.43 -0.39
CA ASP A 34 -17.80 -6.63 0.76
C ASP A 34 -16.90 -5.40 0.93
N ILE A 35 -15.58 -5.55 0.76
CA ILE A 35 -14.64 -4.44 0.81
C ILE A 35 -14.96 -3.41 -0.29
N ALA A 36 -15.15 -3.84 -1.54
CA ALA A 36 -15.51 -2.96 -2.65
C ALA A 36 -16.82 -2.22 -2.40
N ARG A 37 -17.85 -2.93 -1.89
CA ARG A 37 -19.13 -2.33 -1.51
C ARG A 37 -18.96 -1.23 -0.46
N ARG A 38 -18.20 -1.50 0.60
CA ARG A 38 -17.92 -0.51 1.66
C ARG A 38 -17.16 0.71 1.13
N MET A 39 -16.13 0.51 0.32
CA MET A 39 -15.37 1.61 -0.30
C MET A 39 -16.25 2.50 -1.17
N ARG A 40 -17.18 1.91 -1.93
CA ARG A 40 -18.13 2.64 -2.79
C ARG A 40 -19.16 3.43 -1.97
N GLU A 41 -19.65 2.84 -0.88
CA GLU A 41 -20.63 3.48 0.01
C GLU A 41 -20.00 4.56 0.90
N ALA A 42 -18.67 4.52 1.07
CA ALA A 42 -17.92 5.55 1.78
C ALA A 42 -17.98 6.88 1.02
N ARG A 43 -18.46 7.92 1.70
CA ARG A 43 -18.40 9.29 1.18
C ARG A 43 -17.01 9.85 1.45
N VAL A 44 -16.08 9.57 0.55
CA VAL A 44 -14.74 10.20 0.57
C VAL A 44 -14.69 11.31 -0.46
N GLU A 45 -13.99 12.40 -0.14
CA GLU A 45 -13.92 13.59 -0.99
C GLU A 45 -13.17 13.33 -2.29
N ARG A 46 -12.23 12.39 -2.28
CA ARG A 46 -11.39 12.04 -3.42
C ARG A 46 -11.41 10.52 -3.65
N ILE A 47 -12.07 10.09 -4.73
CA ILE A 47 -11.89 8.75 -5.31
C ILE A 47 -11.30 8.94 -6.70
N GLY A 48 -10.13 8.33 -6.95
CA GLY A 48 -9.53 8.33 -8.28
C GLY A 48 -10.45 7.66 -9.32
N PRO A 49 -10.45 8.13 -10.59
CA PRO A 49 -11.34 7.61 -11.63
C PRO A 49 -11.15 6.11 -11.88
N THR A 50 -9.91 5.62 -11.76
CA THR A 50 -9.57 4.19 -11.88
C THR A 50 -10.22 3.36 -10.79
N THR A 51 -10.13 3.80 -9.53
CA THR A 51 -10.79 3.14 -8.39
C THR A 51 -12.29 3.11 -8.58
N LYS A 52 -12.90 4.24 -8.96
CA LYS A 52 -14.35 4.31 -9.21
C LYS A 52 -14.80 3.28 -10.25
N ARG A 53 -14.10 3.22 -11.39
CA ARG A 53 -14.41 2.25 -12.45
C ARG A 53 -14.31 0.81 -11.97
N VAL A 54 -13.25 0.45 -11.23
CA VAL A 54 -13.10 -0.91 -10.71
C VAL A 54 -14.22 -1.26 -9.73
N LEU A 55 -14.63 -0.33 -8.86
CA LEU A 55 -15.73 -0.56 -7.91
C LEU A 55 -17.08 -0.76 -8.62
N GLU A 56 -17.33 -0.07 -9.74
CA GLU A 56 -18.51 -0.27 -10.58
C GLU A 56 -18.51 -1.66 -11.26
N GLU A 57 -17.36 -2.16 -11.72
CA GLU A 57 -17.23 -3.50 -12.33
C GLU A 57 -17.57 -4.62 -11.34
N TYR A 58 -17.19 -4.47 -10.06
CA TYR A 58 -17.51 -5.44 -9.00
C TYR A 58 -19.03 -5.59 -8.75
N GLU A 59 -19.85 -4.59 -9.09
CA GLU A 59 -21.31 -4.73 -9.00
C GLU A 59 -21.86 -5.72 -10.03
N CYS A 60 -21.28 -5.72 -11.23
CA CYS A 60 -21.70 -6.56 -12.34
C CYS A 60 -21.06 -7.95 -12.29
N ASN A 61 -19.83 -8.04 -11.78
CA ASN A 61 -19.06 -9.27 -11.71
C ASN A 61 -18.37 -9.42 -10.34
N PRO A 62 -18.96 -10.17 -9.39
CA PRO A 62 -18.37 -10.40 -8.06
C PRO A 62 -16.98 -11.06 -8.07
N ASP A 63 -16.65 -11.80 -9.13
CA ASP A 63 -15.36 -12.48 -9.30
C ASP A 63 -14.37 -11.66 -10.12
N PHE A 64 -14.69 -10.38 -10.39
CA PHE A 64 -13.81 -9.47 -11.12
C PHE A 64 -12.40 -9.44 -10.53
N ILE A 65 -11.41 -9.41 -11.41
CA ILE A 65 -10.01 -9.22 -11.06
C ILE A 65 -9.53 -8.02 -11.88
N PRO A 66 -9.14 -6.90 -11.24
CA PRO A 66 -8.58 -5.78 -11.98
C PRO A 66 -7.31 -6.21 -12.68
N THR A 67 -7.03 -5.62 -13.84
CA THR A 67 -5.79 -5.80 -14.61
C THR A 67 -5.03 -4.49 -14.78
N SER A 68 -5.46 -3.44 -14.08
CA SER A 68 -4.92 -2.08 -14.12
C SER A 68 -4.78 -1.51 -12.70
N GLY A 69 -4.25 -0.30 -12.60
CA GLY A 69 -3.99 0.37 -11.32
C GLY A 69 -2.54 0.14 -10.89
N THR A 70 -1.72 1.16 -11.09
CA THR A 70 -0.29 1.22 -10.74
C THR A 70 -0.02 2.14 -9.55
N THR A 71 -1.03 2.91 -9.15
CA THR A 71 -0.98 3.87 -8.05
C THR A 71 -0.87 3.19 -6.68
N ASP A 72 -0.43 3.96 -5.69
CA ASP A 72 -0.15 3.55 -4.31
C ASP A 72 -1.39 3.23 -3.48
N GLY A 73 -2.60 3.36 -4.04
CA GLY A 73 -3.86 3.11 -3.35
C GLY A 73 -4.02 1.70 -2.76
N ALA A 74 -3.27 0.71 -3.27
CA ALA A 74 -3.15 -0.60 -2.63
C ALA A 74 -2.17 -0.58 -1.44
N ALA A 75 -1.03 0.11 -1.58
CA ALA A 75 -0.02 0.24 -0.54
C ALA A 75 -0.52 1.05 0.67
N MET A 76 -1.16 2.20 0.45
CA MET A 76 -1.61 3.10 1.53
C MET A 76 -2.59 2.46 2.51
N ARG A 77 -3.34 1.43 2.07
CA ARG A 77 -4.32 0.71 2.90
C ARG A 77 -3.84 -0.63 3.45
N SER A 78 -2.62 -1.03 3.12
CA SER A 78 -2.04 -2.29 3.55
C SER A 78 -1.41 -2.31 4.97
N PRO A 79 -1.07 -1.19 5.64
CA PRO A 79 -0.47 -1.24 6.99
C PRO A 79 -1.25 -2.10 8.00
N PRO A 80 -2.60 -2.01 8.12
CA PRO A 80 -3.32 -2.82 9.10
C PRO A 80 -3.20 -4.33 8.88
N ILE A 81 -2.94 -4.78 7.64
CA ILE A 81 -2.81 -6.20 7.32
C ILE A 81 -1.59 -6.80 8.03
N GLY A 82 -0.49 -6.06 8.12
CA GLY A 82 0.71 -6.49 8.85
C GLY A 82 0.48 -6.67 10.35
N LEU A 83 -0.63 -6.16 10.90
CA LEU A 83 -1.00 -6.29 12.32
C LEU A 83 -1.94 -7.46 12.59
N LEU A 84 -2.49 -8.11 11.55
CA LEU A 84 -3.55 -9.10 11.67
C LEU A 84 -3.05 -10.54 11.87
N PHE A 85 -1.82 -10.83 11.45
CA PHE A 85 -1.32 -12.20 11.34
C PHE A 85 0.07 -12.34 11.95
N ASP A 86 0.32 -13.48 12.60
CA ASP A 86 1.64 -13.84 13.12
C ASP A 86 2.57 -14.34 12.01
N ASP A 87 2.02 -15.05 11.02
CA ASP A 87 2.79 -15.61 9.91
C ASP A 87 2.89 -14.63 8.73
N LYS A 88 4.10 -14.46 8.19
CA LYS A 88 4.38 -13.55 7.07
C LYS A 88 3.63 -13.98 5.80
N GLU A 89 3.48 -15.27 5.55
CA GLU A 89 2.79 -15.76 4.36
C GLU A 89 1.31 -15.35 4.37
N ASP A 90 0.66 -15.38 5.53
CA ASP A 90 -0.72 -14.92 5.69
C ASP A 90 -0.84 -13.41 5.46
N VAL A 91 0.16 -12.62 5.87
CA VAL A 91 0.26 -11.18 5.56
C VAL A 91 0.35 -10.96 4.05
N ILE A 92 1.20 -11.72 3.35
CA ILE A 92 1.39 -11.61 1.90
C ILE A 92 0.11 -12.00 1.16
N GLU A 93 -0.45 -13.17 1.45
CA GLU A 93 -1.67 -13.66 0.78
C GLU A 93 -2.85 -12.72 1.01
N THR A 94 -3.01 -12.21 2.24
CA THR A 94 -4.04 -11.22 2.55
C THR A 94 -3.81 -9.92 1.80
N SER A 95 -2.56 -9.43 1.73
CA SER A 95 -2.19 -8.21 1.00
C SER A 95 -2.47 -8.33 -0.49
N ILE A 96 -2.17 -9.47 -1.11
CA ILE A 96 -2.50 -9.76 -2.52
C ILE A 96 -4.02 -9.65 -2.73
N ARG A 97 -4.80 -10.37 -1.90
CA ARG A 97 -6.26 -10.41 -2.04
C ARG A 97 -6.91 -9.05 -1.83
N VAL A 98 -6.38 -8.23 -0.92
CA VAL A 98 -6.85 -6.86 -0.67
C VAL A 98 -6.42 -5.89 -1.78
N ALA A 99 -5.19 -6.01 -2.29
CA ALA A 99 -4.72 -5.19 -3.41
C ALA A 99 -5.65 -5.37 -4.63
N LEU A 100 -5.99 -6.63 -4.94
CA LEU A 100 -6.90 -7.02 -6.03
C LEU A 100 -8.34 -6.51 -5.89
N VAL A 101 -8.70 -5.82 -4.80
CA VAL A 101 -9.98 -5.07 -4.74
C VAL A 101 -9.96 -3.89 -5.71
N THR A 102 -8.81 -3.25 -5.96
CA THR A 102 -8.76 -2.09 -6.87
C THR A 102 -7.53 -2.03 -7.78
N HIS A 103 -6.43 -2.71 -7.44
CA HIS A 103 -5.18 -2.68 -8.20
C HIS A 103 -4.78 -4.10 -8.60
N GLY A 104 -4.67 -4.29 -9.91
CA GLY A 104 -4.38 -5.56 -10.56
C GLY A 104 -2.96 -5.72 -11.07
N THR A 105 -2.15 -4.66 -11.04
CA THR A 105 -0.80 -4.69 -11.59
C THR A 105 0.19 -5.27 -10.60
N ASN A 106 1.20 -5.96 -11.12
CA ASN A 106 2.29 -6.56 -10.33
C ASN A 106 2.95 -5.54 -9.40
N ILE A 107 3.21 -4.33 -9.88
CA ILE A 107 3.90 -3.29 -9.11
C ILE A 107 3.06 -2.78 -7.94
N ALA A 108 1.75 -2.60 -8.11
CA ALA A 108 0.87 -2.15 -7.04
C ALA A 108 0.68 -3.24 -5.96
N ILE A 109 0.58 -4.51 -6.38
CA ILE A 109 0.50 -5.65 -5.46
C ILE A 109 1.82 -5.81 -4.68
N ALA A 110 2.96 -5.65 -5.36
CA ALA A 110 4.28 -5.65 -4.72
C ALA A 110 4.39 -4.53 -3.67
N GLY A 111 3.88 -3.34 -3.95
CA GLY A 111 3.87 -2.22 -3.00
C GLY A 111 3.02 -2.48 -1.77
N ALA A 112 1.83 -3.07 -1.95
CA ALA A 112 0.98 -3.51 -0.85
C ALA A 112 1.70 -4.51 0.07
N CYS A 113 2.32 -5.53 -0.53
CA CYS A 113 3.04 -6.55 0.23
C CYS A 113 4.29 -5.99 0.92
N ALA A 114 5.02 -5.07 0.28
CA ALA A 114 6.18 -4.43 0.88
C ALA A 114 5.80 -3.66 2.15
N VAL A 115 4.77 -2.80 2.07
CA VAL A 115 4.30 -2.01 3.21
C VAL A 115 3.75 -2.91 4.32
N ALA A 116 2.92 -3.89 4.00
CA ALA A 116 2.37 -4.80 5.01
C ALA A 116 3.46 -5.63 5.72
N CYS A 117 4.43 -6.15 4.96
CA CYS A 117 5.54 -6.92 5.54
C CYS A 117 6.46 -6.05 6.41
N ALA A 118 6.70 -4.79 6.02
CA ALA A 118 7.46 -3.85 6.85
C ALA A 118 6.76 -3.58 8.19
N VAL A 119 5.43 -3.40 8.19
CA VAL A 119 4.65 -3.23 9.43
C VAL A 119 4.65 -4.49 10.28
N TRP A 120 4.46 -5.66 9.66
CA TRP A 120 4.53 -6.96 10.34
C TRP A 120 5.89 -7.18 11.02
N ALA A 121 6.98 -6.83 10.35
CA ALA A 121 8.34 -6.97 10.88
C ALA A 121 8.56 -6.18 12.17
N CYS A 122 7.99 -4.97 12.28
CA CYS A 122 8.05 -4.18 13.50
C CYS A 122 7.43 -4.91 14.71
N LEU A 123 6.33 -5.64 14.52
CA LEU A 123 5.72 -6.46 15.57
C LEU A 123 6.51 -7.75 15.83
N ALA A 124 7.02 -8.37 14.77
CA ALA A 124 7.78 -9.61 14.83
C ALA A 124 9.22 -9.43 15.36
N GLY A 125 9.66 -8.20 15.66
CA GLY A 125 11.02 -7.90 16.10
C GLY A 125 12.07 -8.13 15.01
N ARG A 126 11.71 -7.93 13.75
CA ARG A 126 12.56 -8.08 12.56
C ARG A 126 12.87 -6.74 11.92
N ASP A 127 13.78 -6.75 10.94
CA ASP A 127 14.11 -5.56 10.16
C ASP A 127 12.97 -5.24 9.16
N PRO A 128 12.27 -4.09 9.32
CA PRO A 128 11.17 -3.71 8.43
C PRO A 128 11.62 -3.47 6.99
N ILE A 129 12.86 -3.04 6.75
CA ILE A 129 13.36 -2.78 5.41
C ILE A 129 13.57 -4.10 4.67
N ALA A 130 14.29 -5.03 5.28
CA ALA A 130 14.53 -6.36 4.71
C ALA A 130 13.22 -7.12 4.44
N GLU A 131 12.32 -7.13 5.41
CA GLU A 131 11.05 -7.85 5.29
C GLU A 131 10.11 -7.22 4.25
N GLY A 132 10.13 -5.88 4.12
CA GLY A 132 9.40 -5.17 3.06
C GLY A 132 9.95 -5.42 1.66
N ILE A 133 11.27 -5.42 1.48
CA ILE A 133 11.91 -5.81 0.20
C ILE A 133 11.51 -7.24 -0.17
N ASP A 134 11.57 -8.17 0.79
CA ASP A 134 11.17 -9.56 0.56
C ASP A 134 9.69 -9.69 0.22
N GLY A 135 8.81 -8.87 0.83
CA GLY A 135 7.39 -8.81 0.48
C GLY A 135 7.16 -8.42 -0.99
N ALA A 136 7.86 -7.40 -1.50
CA ALA A 136 7.81 -7.04 -2.92
C ALA A 136 8.38 -8.16 -3.81
N ARG A 137 9.52 -8.72 -3.43
CA ARG A 137 10.23 -9.76 -4.19
C ARG A 137 9.41 -11.04 -4.32
N GLU A 138 8.58 -11.36 -3.32
CA GLU A 138 7.70 -12.52 -3.37
C GLU A 138 6.64 -12.41 -4.48
N ILE A 139 6.11 -11.22 -4.71
CA ILE A 139 5.16 -10.96 -5.81
C ILE A 139 5.84 -11.11 -7.18
N GLU A 140 7.07 -10.64 -7.28
CA GLU A 140 7.90 -10.75 -8.49
C GLU A 140 8.22 -12.22 -8.81
N LYS A 141 8.52 -13.04 -7.79
CA LYS A 141 8.77 -14.48 -7.95
C LYS A 141 7.50 -15.25 -8.35
N ARG A 142 6.36 -14.93 -7.75
CA ARG A 142 5.07 -15.59 -8.04
C ARG A 142 4.51 -15.21 -9.41
N GLY A 143 4.93 -14.07 -9.97
CA GLY A 143 4.35 -13.54 -11.20
C GLY A 143 2.90 -13.09 -11.02
N CYS A 144 2.57 -12.57 -9.83
CA CYS A 144 1.20 -12.12 -9.52
C CYS A 144 0.89 -10.75 -10.16
N GLY A 145 -0.35 -10.60 -10.65
CA GLY A 145 -0.82 -9.37 -11.27
C GLY A 145 -0.45 -9.23 -12.74
N SER A 146 -1.07 -8.26 -13.42
CA SER A 146 -0.70 -7.90 -14.79
C SER A 146 0.66 -7.21 -14.81
N GLU A 147 1.51 -7.59 -15.76
CA GLU A 147 2.83 -7.00 -15.89
C GLU A 147 2.72 -5.53 -16.30
N HIS A 148 3.43 -4.65 -15.57
CA HIS A 148 3.53 -3.24 -15.89
C HIS A 148 5.00 -2.78 -15.93
N SER A 149 5.43 -2.20 -17.06
CA SER A 149 6.74 -1.56 -17.26
C SER A 149 8.01 -2.41 -17.01
N GLY A 150 7.88 -3.72 -16.72
CA GLY A 150 9.01 -4.65 -16.48
C GLY A 150 9.92 -4.27 -15.31
N THR A 151 9.53 -3.29 -14.50
CA THR A 151 10.34 -2.77 -13.40
C THR A 151 10.03 -3.53 -12.12
N LEU A 152 11.07 -4.02 -11.45
CA LEU A 152 10.96 -4.70 -10.16
C LEU A 152 10.90 -3.65 -9.05
N LEU A 153 9.84 -3.70 -8.23
CA LEU A 153 9.68 -2.77 -7.11
C LEU A 153 10.72 -3.04 -6.02
N SER A 154 11.08 -4.31 -5.79
CA SER A 154 12.12 -4.69 -4.83
C SER A 154 13.43 -3.96 -5.13
N TYR A 155 13.83 -3.89 -6.41
CA TYR A 155 15.00 -3.15 -6.87
C TYR A 155 14.88 -1.65 -6.59
N LEU A 156 13.72 -1.03 -6.84
CA LEU A 156 13.53 0.40 -6.55
C LEU A 156 13.63 0.69 -5.04
N ILE A 157 13.07 -0.18 -4.20
CA ILE A 157 13.19 -0.07 -2.74
C ILE A 157 14.65 -0.21 -2.30
N GLU A 158 15.38 -1.22 -2.80
CA GLU A 158 16.81 -1.40 -2.52
C GLU A 158 17.62 -0.15 -2.91
N ARG A 159 17.39 0.41 -4.10
CA ARG A 159 18.02 1.65 -4.55
C ARG A 159 17.71 2.82 -3.62
N ALA A 160 16.46 2.95 -3.17
CA ALA A 160 16.07 4.02 -2.27
C ALA A 160 16.76 3.92 -0.91
N VAL A 161 16.86 2.70 -0.37
CA VAL A 161 17.59 2.42 0.87
C VAL A 161 19.08 2.73 0.71
N GLU A 162 19.71 2.33 -0.39
CA GLU A 162 21.12 2.66 -0.70
C GLU A 162 21.33 4.18 -0.76
N MET A 163 20.43 4.91 -1.44
CA MET A 163 20.51 6.37 -1.55
C MET A 163 20.36 7.08 -0.19
N SER A 164 19.63 6.51 0.77
CA SER A 164 19.42 7.14 2.08
C SER A 164 20.72 7.40 2.86
N ALA A 165 21.80 6.69 2.56
CA ALA A 165 23.09 6.86 3.23
C ALA A 165 23.75 8.22 2.92
N GLU A 166 23.54 8.77 1.71
CA GLU A 166 24.29 9.94 1.22
C GLU A 166 23.40 11.10 0.77
N TYR A 167 22.11 10.86 0.52
CA TYR A 167 21.21 11.84 -0.08
C TYR A 167 20.11 12.29 0.88
N GLU A 168 19.46 13.41 0.60
CA GLU A 168 18.30 13.90 1.35
C GLU A 168 16.99 13.47 0.70
N TYR A 169 15.88 13.53 1.43
CA TYR A 169 14.57 13.08 0.94
C TYR A 169 14.12 13.79 -0.35
N ILE A 170 14.48 15.07 -0.49
CA ILE A 170 14.20 15.83 -1.72
C ILE A 170 14.89 15.23 -2.96
N ASP A 171 16.03 14.58 -2.80
CA ASP A 171 16.74 13.93 -3.90
C ASP A 171 16.10 12.58 -4.24
N ALA A 172 15.56 11.87 -3.25
CA ALA A 172 14.71 10.70 -3.49
C ALA A 172 13.48 11.06 -4.32
N ILE A 173 12.77 12.13 -3.96
CA ILE A 173 11.62 12.65 -4.72
C ILE A 173 12.02 13.01 -6.16
N ARG A 174 13.19 13.64 -6.35
CA ARG A 174 13.69 13.99 -7.70
C ARG A 174 14.03 12.75 -8.54
N PHE A 175 14.49 11.68 -7.90
CA PHE A 175 14.91 10.47 -8.58
C PHE A 175 13.73 9.53 -8.90
N PHE A 176 12.92 9.21 -7.91
CA PHE A 176 11.80 8.28 -8.07
C PHE A 176 10.54 8.97 -8.58
N GLY A 177 10.28 10.19 -8.10
CA GLY A 177 9.02 10.90 -8.24
C GLY A 177 8.38 11.17 -6.88
N GLY A 178 7.49 12.17 -6.83
CA GLY A 178 6.69 12.52 -5.65
C GLY A 178 5.18 12.38 -5.92
N GLY A 179 4.80 11.59 -6.93
CA GLY A 179 3.43 11.33 -7.29
C GLY A 179 2.81 10.16 -6.55
N ILE A 180 1.60 9.80 -6.96
CA ILE A 180 0.79 8.72 -6.40
C ILE A 180 1.10 7.35 -7.00
N GLU A 181 2.10 7.24 -7.87
CA GLU A 181 2.47 5.97 -8.49
C GLU A 181 3.23 5.10 -7.48
N THR A 182 2.92 3.80 -7.41
CA THR A 182 3.57 2.89 -6.44
C THR A 182 5.09 2.89 -6.59
N ARG A 183 5.58 2.98 -7.83
CA ARG A 183 7.01 3.05 -8.18
C ARG A 183 7.71 4.33 -7.69
N GLU A 184 6.93 5.33 -7.29
CA GLU A 184 7.40 6.64 -6.83
C GLU A 184 7.26 6.72 -5.31
N ALA A 185 6.05 6.52 -4.80
CA ALA A 185 5.72 6.69 -3.40
C ALA A 185 6.37 5.64 -2.49
N VAL A 186 6.29 4.34 -2.84
CA VAL A 186 6.78 3.27 -1.96
C VAL A 186 8.30 3.33 -1.77
N PRO A 187 9.14 3.47 -2.81
CA PRO A 187 10.57 3.66 -2.60
C PRO A 187 10.91 4.86 -1.72
N CYS A 188 10.21 5.99 -1.89
CA CYS A 188 10.38 7.17 -1.04
C CYS A 188 10.06 6.91 0.44
N VAL A 189 9.03 6.10 0.73
CA VAL A 189 8.73 5.68 2.11
C VAL A 189 9.87 4.85 2.70
N PHE A 190 10.41 3.88 1.94
CA PHE A 190 11.52 3.06 2.41
C PHE A 190 12.84 3.83 2.55
N PHE A 191 13.06 4.85 1.72
CA PHE A 191 14.16 5.81 1.91
C PHE A 191 14.05 6.47 3.30
N MET A 192 12.87 6.96 3.67
CA MET A 192 12.64 7.62 4.96
C MET A 192 12.82 6.66 6.12
N LEU A 193 12.34 5.41 6.00
CA LEU A 193 12.57 4.37 7.01
C LEU A 193 14.06 4.10 7.23
N ALA A 194 14.86 4.09 6.16
CA ALA A 194 16.31 3.88 6.23
C ALA A 194 17.08 5.05 6.85
N LYS A 195 16.50 6.26 6.89
CA LYS A 195 17.09 7.40 7.60
C LYS A 195 17.03 7.28 9.12
N HIS A 196 16.27 6.31 9.66
CA HIS A 196 16.09 6.10 11.11
C HIS A 196 15.69 7.36 11.88
N LEU A 197 14.90 8.21 11.23
CA LEU A 197 14.35 9.41 11.83
C LEU A 197 13.37 9.04 12.95
N SER A 198 13.20 9.94 13.91
CA SER A 198 12.08 9.85 14.85
C SER A 198 10.74 9.91 14.12
N PHE A 199 9.67 9.49 14.80
CA PHE A 199 8.32 9.61 14.24
C PHE A 199 7.98 11.06 13.86
N GLU A 200 8.33 12.02 14.72
CA GLU A 200 8.07 13.45 14.48
C GLU A 200 8.81 13.96 13.25
N GLU A 201 10.09 13.60 13.09
CA GLU A 201 10.90 13.97 11.91
C GLU A 201 10.42 13.31 10.62
N CYS A 202 9.80 12.13 10.69
CA CYS A 202 9.23 11.47 9.52
C CYS A 202 7.96 12.17 8.99
N VAL A 203 7.22 12.87 9.84
CA VAL A 203 5.89 13.44 9.51
C VAL A 203 5.88 14.97 9.42
N SER A 204 7.00 15.64 9.72
CA SER A 204 7.21 17.09 9.65
C SER A 204 7.79 17.55 8.32
#